data_AF-A0A9E0U3E6-F1
#
_entry.id   AF-A0A9E0U3E6-F1
#
_cell.length_a   1.000
_cell.length_b   1.000
_cell.length_c   1.000
_cell.angle_alpha   90.00
_cell.angle_beta   90.00
_cell.angle_gamma   90.00
#
_symmetry.space_group_name_H-M   'P 1'
#
loop_
_entity.id
_entity.type
_entity.pdbx_description
1 polymer ?
#
loop_
_entity_poly.entity_id
_entity_poly.type
_entity_poly.pdbx_seq_one_letter_code
_entity_poly.pdbx_strand_id
1 'polypeptide(L)'
;MGRRPQPLGKIFQPEVAARGIYWAARHRRRELWVGFPAVEAILGTRVIPGILDRELAHRAYGGQLTDEPDPPGRPDNLYQPVPGDHGAHGRFDGRATGFSWELPLVTRPWALAAAVLLPLVAVGMWLAGPRRGRPVA
;
A
#
# COMPACT_ATOMS: atom_id res chain seq x y z
N MET A 1 -25.01 14.01 0.07
CA MET A 1 -23.96 14.22 1.09
C MET A 1 -24.56 13.84 2.44
N GLY A 2 -23.78 13.28 3.36
CA GLY A 2 -24.31 12.75 4.63
C GLY A 2 -23.90 11.32 4.96
N ARG A 3 -22.89 10.78 4.26
CA ARG A 3 -22.21 9.53 4.64
C ARG A 3 -20.80 9.85 5.11
N ARG A 4 -20.30 9.05 6.03
CA ARG A 4 -19.00 9.26 6.65
C ARG A 4 -17.88 9.01 5.64
N PRO A 5 -16.80 9.81 5.61
CA PRO A 5 -15.71 9.58 4.67
C PRO A 5 -14.90 8.32 5.02
N GLN A 6 -14.18 7.71 4.08
CA GLN A 6 -13.19 6.66 4.34
C GLN A 6 -12.03 6.72 3.34
N PRO A 7 -10.84 6.19 3.72
CA PRO A 7 -9.74 6.06 2.78
C PRO A 7 -10.11 5.10 1.64
N LEU A 8 -9.60 5.41 0.45
CA LEU A 8 -9.80 4.61 -0.75
C LEU A 8 -8.63 3.63 -0.93
N GLY A 9 -8.93 2.39 -1.30
CA GLY A 9 -7.92 1.35 -1.50
C GLY A 9 -7.44 0.70 -0.20
N LYS A 10 -6.21 0.18 -0.21
CA LYS A 10 -5.64 -0.54 0.94
C LYS A 10 -5.28 0.43 2.07
N ILE A 11 -5.79 0.15 3.26
CA ILE A 11 -5.52 0.93 4.47
C ILE A 11 -4.25 0.38 5.15
N PHE A 12 -3.32 1.26 5.50
CA PHE A 12 -2.12 0.91 6.25
C PHE A 12 -2.16 1.50 7.65
N GLN A 13 -1.54 0.79 8.58
CA GLN A 13 -1.31 1.28 9.93
C GLN A 13 -0.29 2.43 9.92
N PRO A 14 -0.38 3.39 10.86
CA PRO A 14 0.47 4.58 10.89
C PRO A 14 1.98 4.24 10.97
N GLU A 15 2.35 3.11 11.54
CA GLU A 15 3.75 2.67 11.67
C GLU A 15 4.40 2.38 10.32
N VAL A 16 3.62 2.05 9.28
CA VAL A 16 4.14 1.88 7.92
C VAL A 16 4.71 3.20 7.41
N ALA A 17 3.95 4.29 7.54
CA ALA A 17 4.40 5.63 7.23
C ALA A 17 5.55 6.07 8.14
N ALA A 18 5.44 5.83 9.45
CA ALA A 18 6.46 6.20 10.42
C ALA A 18 7.83 5.56 10.12
N ARG A 19 7.85 4.27 9.77
CA ARG A 19 9.09 3.58 9.35
C ARG A 19 9.68 4.17 8.07
N GLY A 20 8.84 4.51 7.09
CA GLY A 20 9.27 5.18 5.87
C GLY A 20 9.91 6.54 6.14
N ILE A 21 9.24 7.39 6.92
CA ILE A 21 9.73 8.71 7.33
C ILE A 21 11.05 8.58 8.10
N TYR A 22 11.11 7.68 9.09
CA TYR A 22 12.32 7.44 9.88
C TYR A 22 13.50 7.01 8.99
N TRP A 23 13.27 6.10 8.05
CA TRP A 23 14.30 5.67 7.12
C TRP A 23 14.74 6.82 6.20
N ALA A 24 13.81 7.58 5.64
CA ALA A 24 14.12 8.72 4.76
C ALA A 24 14.90 9.82 5.49
N ALA A 25 14.61 10.08 6.76
CA ALA A 25 15.35 11.05 7.57
C ALA A 25 16.83 10.66 7.79
N ARG A 26 17.16 9.36 7.69
CA ARG A 26 18.52 8.84 7.90
C ARG A 26 19.27 8.52 6.61
N HIS A 27 18.61 8.58 5.46
CA HIS A 27 19.19 8.22 4.16
C HIS A 27 18.93 9.33 3.14
N ARG A 28 19.97 9.77 2.43
CA ARG A 28 19.83 10.82 1.40
C ARG A 28 19.14 10.29 0.14
N ARG A 29 17.81 10.20 0.16
CA ARG A 29 16.96 9.93 -1.00
C ARG A 29 16.06 11.13 -1.26
N ARG A 30 15.93 11.53 -2.55
CA ARG A 30 15.07 12.65 -2.96
C ARG A 30 13.57 12.33 -2.81
N GLU A 31 13.21 11.07 -2.96
CA GLU A 31 11.83 10.61 -2.93
C GLU A 31 11.78 9.17 -2.40
N LEU A 32 10.77 8.87 -1.59
CA LEU A 32 10.49 7.53 -1.08
C LEU A 32 8.99 7.29 -1.18
N TRP A 33 8.59 6.25 -1.90
CA TRP A 33 7.19 5.84 -1.98
C TRP A 33 6.88 4.86 -0.85
N VAL A 34 5.83 5.13 -0.10
CA VAL A 34 5.40 4.34 1.05
C VAL A 34 3.95 3.94 0.84
N GLY A 35 3.68 2.63 0.83
CA GLY A 35 2.36 2.09 0.50
C GLY A 35 2.27 1.64 -0.96
N PHE A 36 1.87 0.38 -1.17
CA PHE A 36 1.69 -0.21 -2.49
C PHE A 36 0.71 0.58 -3.37
N PRO A 37 -0.40 1.14 -2.84
CA PRO A 37 -1.29 1.99 -3.62
C PRO A 37 -0.61 3.22 -4.19
N ALA A 38 0.42 3.78 -3.52
CA ALA A 38 1.18 4.89 -4.08
C ALA A 38 1.99 4.44 -5.31
N VAL A 39 2.60 3.25 -5.25
CA VAL A 39 3.33 2.65 -6.38
C VAL A 39 2.37 2.36 -7.54
N GLU A 40 1.23 1.73 -7.26
CA GLU A 40 0.20 1.43 -8.26
C GLU A 40 -0.36 2.69 -8.92
N ALA A 41 -0.68 3.72 -8.12
CA ALA A 41 -1.19 4.97 -8.66
C ALA A 41 -0.16 5.65 -9.57
N ILE A 42 1.10 5.77 -9.12
CA ILE A 42 2.13 6.46 -9.88
C ILE A 42 2.48 5.71 -11.17
N LEU A 43 2.65 4.39 -11.11
CA LEU A 43 2.96 3.59 -12.30
C LEU A 43 1.75 3.46 -13.21
N GLY A 44 0.56 3.27 -12.64
CA GLY A 44 -0.69 3.18 -13.36
C GLY A 44 -0.96 4.42 -14.20
N THR A 45 -0.87 5.61 -13.62
CA THR A 45 -1.09 6.88 -14.35
C THR A 45 -0.07 7.08 -15.47
N ARG A 46 1.15 6.55 -15.34
CA ARG A 46 2.16 6.63 -16.41
C ARG A 46 1.88 5.69 -17.58
N VAL A 47 1.23 4.54 -17.35
CA VAL A 47 1.06 3.49 -18.36
C VAL A 47 -0.33 3.53 -19.00
N ILE A 48 -1.39 3.80 -18.22
CA ILE A 48 -2.79 3.78 -18.65
C ILE A 48 -3.59 4.97 -18.08
N PRO A 49 -3.18 6.23 -18.33
CA PRO A 49 -3.80 7.41 -17.72
C PRO A 49 -5.32 7.49 -17.97
N GLY A 50 -5.76 7.38 -19.23
CA GLY A 50 -7.17 7.55 -19.57
C GLY A 50 -8.10 6.46 -19.02
N ILE A 51 -7.60 5.25 -18.78
CA ILE A 51 -8.40 4.17 -18.17
C ILE A 51 -8.57 4.45 -16.67
N LEU A 52 -7.49 4.85 -15.99
CA LEU A 52 -7.54 5.22 -14.58
C LEU A 52 -8.42 6.44 -14.35
N ASP A 53 -8.32 7.48 -15.18
CA ASP A 53 -9.15 8.68 -15.07
C ASP A 53 -10.63 8.33 -15.21
N ARG A 54 -10.97 7.42 -16.13
CA ARG A 54 -12.35 6.93 -16.28
C ARG A 54 -12.80 6.15 -15.06
N GLU A 55 -12.01 5.21 -14.56
CA GLU A 55 -12.37 4.43 -13.37
C GLU A 55 -12.51 5.32 -12.12
N LEU A 56 -11.62 6.30 -11.94
CA LEU A 56 -11.69 7.29 -10.86
C LEU A 56 -12.95 8.14 -10.97
N ALA A 57 -13.31 8.61 -12.17
CA ALA A 57 -14.53 9.38 -12.37
C ALA A 57 -15.79 8.61 -11.95
N HIS A 58 -15.82 7.28 -12.12
CA HIS A 58 -16.97 6.45 -11.76
C HIS A 58 -16.96 6.01 -10.29
N ARG A 59 -15.78 5.73 -9.71
CA ARG A 59 -15.67 5.05 -8.40
C ARG A 59 -15.13 5.90 -7.27
N ALA A 60 -14.40 6.99 -7.55
CA ALA A 60 -13.67 7.72 -6.50
C ALA A 60 -14.60 8.33 -5.45
N TYR A 61 -15.69 8.98 -5.89
CA TYR A 61 -16.61 9.65 -4.98
C TYR A 61 -17.33 8.65 -4.06
N GLY A 62 -17.86 7.56 -4.62
CA GLY A 62 -18.53 6.53 -3.83
C GLY A 62 -17.57 5.76 -2.92
N GLY A 63 -16.38 5.43 -3.40
CA GLY A 63 -15.39 4.67 -2.63
C GLY A 63 -14.82 5.45 -1.43
N GLN A 64 -14.84 6.78 -1.47
CA GLN A 64 -14.43 7.64 -0.37
C GLN A 64 -15.52 7.82 0.70
N LEU A 65 -16.69 7.19 0.54
CA LEU A 65 -17.78 7.23 1.51
C LEU A 65 -18.01 5.82 2.07
N THR A 66 -18.28 5.74 3.37
CA THR A 66 -18.82 4.54 4.01
C THR A 66 -20.32 4.45 3.73
N ASP A 67 -20.95 3.33 4.11
CA ASP A 67 -22.41 3.23 4.16
C ASP A 67 -23.02 3.84 5.43
N GLU A 68 -22.20 4.19 6.43
CA GLU A 68 -22.64 4.86 7.65
C GLU A 68 -22.97 6.35 7.39
N PRO A 69 -24.04 6.88 8.02
CA PRO A 69 -24.33 8.31 8.00
C PRO A 69 -23.25 9.10 8.74
N ASP A 70 -22.98 10.32 8.29
CA ASP A 70 -22.08 11.23 9.01
C ASP A 70 -22.76 11.74 10.30
N PRO A 71 -22.10 11.68 11.48
CA PRO A 71 -22.72 12.12 12.72
C PRO A 71 -23.12 13.60 12.68
N PRO A 72 -24.31 13.97 13.19
CA PRO A 72 -24.71 15.37 13.25
C PRO A 72 -23.73 16.16 14.12
N GLY A 73 -23.30 17.32 13.61
CA GLY A 73 -22.37 18.19 14.32
C GLY A 73 -20.93 17.66 14.41
N ARG A 74 -20.51 16.74 13.53
CA ARG A 74 -19.10 16.33 13.46
C ARG A 74 -18.22 17.58 13.26
N PRO A 75 -17.25 17.83 14.16
CA PRO A 75 -16.37 18.98 14.02
C PRO A 75 -15.50 18.84 12.77
N ASP A 76 -15.35 19.94 12.05
CA ASP A 76 -14.39 20.06 10.95
C ASP A 76 -13.05 20.61 11.44
N ASN A 77 -12.04 20.52 10.58
CA ASN A 77 -10.70 21.02 10.84
C ASN A 77 -10.21 21.96 9.74
N LEU A 78 -11.12 22.63 9.01
CA LEU A 78 -10.74 23.42 7.84
C LEU A 78 -10.07 24.74 8.22
N TYR A 79 -10.59 25.41 9.25
CA TYR A 79 -10.07 26.70 9.72
C TYR A 79 -9.30 26.60 11.04
N GLN A 80 -9.66 25.63 11.88
CA GLN A 80 -9.06 25.45 13.20
C GLN A 80 -8.89 23.97 13.48
N PRO A 81 -7.83 23.55 14.20
CA PRO A 81 -7.68 22.16 14.60
C PRO A 81 -8.81 21.75 15.55
N VAL A 82 -9.28 20.51 15.43
CA VAL A 82 -10.19 19.92 16.42
C VAL A 82 -9.40 19.63 17.69
N PRO A 83 -9.77 20.19 18.86
CA PRO A 83 -9.03 20.00 20.10
C PRO A 83 -9.04 18.54 20.56
N GLY A 84 -8.01 18.15 21.33
CA GLY A 84 -7.85 16.81 21.89
C GLY A 84 -6.70 16.01 21.29
N ASP A 85 -6.40 14.87 21.91
CA ASP A 85 -5.48 13.85 21.36
C ASP A 85 -6.30 12.85 20.53
N HIS A 86 -6.02 12.80 19.23
CA HIS A 86 -6.70 11.91 18.29
C HIS A 86 -6.05 10.52 18.21
N GLY A 87 -4.92 10.31 18.90
CA GLY A 87 -4.14 9.08 18.85
C GLY A 87 -3.49 8.83 17.49
N ALA A 88 -2.63 7.81 17.42
CA ALA A 88 -2.07 7.33 16.16
C ALA A 88 -3.03 6.38 15.41
N HIS A 89 -3.89 5.71 16.17
CA HIS A 89 -4.78 4.66 15.73
C HIS A 89 -6.23 5.15 15.68
N GLY A 90 -7.02 4.61 14.77
CA GLY A 90 -8.37 5.12 14.52
C GLY A 90 -9.36 4.04 14.16
N ARG A 91 -10.55 4.48 13.72
CA ARG A 91 -11.69 3.60 13.40
C ARG A 91 -11.42 2.53 12.33
N PHE A 92 -10.32 2.64 11.60
CA PHE A 92 -9.98 1.73 10.51
C PHE A 92 -8.92 0.69 10.90
N ASP A 93 -8.47 0.67 12.16
CA ASP A 93 -7.43 -0.22 12.64
C ASP A 93 -7.69 -1.70 12.35
N GLY A 94 -8.94 -2.16 12.55
CA GLY A 94 -9.33 -3.53 12.25
C GLY A 94 -9.26 -3.91 10.76
N ARG A 95 -9.20 -2.92 9.86
CA ARG A 95 -9.02 -3.09 8.41
C ARG A 95 -7.61 -2.71 7.93
N ALA A 96 -6.82 -2.07 8.79
CA ALA A 96 -5.54 -1.51 8.42
C ALA A 96 -4.44 -2.57 8.53
N THR A 97 -3.56 -2.59 7.54
CA THR A 97 -2.46 -3.54 7.47
C THR A 97 -1.17 -2.94 8.01
N GLY A 98 -0.53 -3.64 8.94
CA GLY A 98 0.76 -3.23 9.53
C GLY A 98 1.96 -3.46 8.62
N PHE A 99 1.77 -4.17 7.51
CA PHE A 99 2.84 -4.61 6.63
C PHE A 99 2.64 -4.15 5.18
N SER A 100 3.72 -3.62 4.64
CA SER A 100 3.89 -3.14 3.28
C SER A 100 5.10 -3.89 2.72
N TRP A 101 4.93 -4.57 1.59
CA TRP A 101 5.98 -5.42 1.01
C TRP A 101 7.00 -4.60 0.23
N GLU A 102 6.58 -3.45 -0.28
CA GLU A 102 7.40 -2.50 -1.01
C GLU A 102 8.40 -1.76 -0.09
N LEU A 103 8.01 -1.48 1.16
CA LEU A 103 8.88 -0.78 2.10
C LEU A 103 10.22 -1.51 2.35
N PRO A 104 10.28 -2.82 2.66
CA PRO A 104 11.55 -3.52 2.80
C PRO A 104 12.34 -3.59 1.48
N LEU A 105 11.69 -3.69 0.32
CA LEU A 105 12.38 -3.69 -0.98
C LEU A 105 13.11 -2.37 -1.24
N VAL A 106 12.49 -1.23 -0.89
CA VAL A 106 13.08 0.09 -1.14
C VAL A 106 14.08 0.49 -0.06
N THR A 107 13.88 0.03 1.18
CA THR A 107 14.72 0.41 2.33
C THR A 107 15.91 -0.53 2.57
N ARG A 108 15.88 -1.76 2.03
CA ARG A 108 16.93 -2.77 2.22
C ARG A 108 17.45 -3.27 0.87
N PRO A 109 18.73 -3.01 0.51
CA PRO A 109 19.26 -3.39 -0.80
C PRO A 109 19.28 -4.92 -1.01
N TRP A 110 19.48 -5.70 0.05
CA TRP A 110 19.47 -7.16 -0.03
C TRP A 110 18.08 -7.75 -0.26
N ALA A 111 17.00 -7.04 0.11
CA ALA A 111 15.64 -7.56 -0.03
C ALA A 111 15.25 -7.69 -1.51
N LEU A 112 15.66 -6.73 -2.34
CA LEU A 112 15.52 -6.82 -3.80
C LEU A 112 16.33 -7.99 -4.38
N ALA A 113 17.59 -8.14 -3.94
CA ALA A 113 18.43 -9.24 -4.40
C ALA A 113 17.83 -10.60 -4.03
N ALA A 114 17.33 -10.76 -2.80
CA ALA A 114 16.67 -11.98 -2.34
C ALA A 114 15.38 -12.27 -3.13
N ALA A 115 14.57 -11.23 -3.41
CA ALA A 115 13.33 -11.37 -4.18
C ALA A 115 13.57 -11.86 -5.62
N VAL A 116 14.74 -11.56 -6.20
CA VAL A 116 15.13 -12.01 -7.55
C VAL A 116 15.85 -13.36 -7.52
N LEU A 117 16.79 -13.55 -6.59
CA LEU A 117 17.66 -14.73 -6.57
C LEU A 117 16.94 -16.00 -6.08
N LEU A 118 16.05 -15.91 -5.09
CA LEU A 118 15.35 -17.09 -4.56
C LEU A 118 14.47 -17.79 -5.63
N PRO A 119 13.65 -17.08 -6.43
CA PRO A 119 12.93 -17.70 -7.54
C PRO A 119 13.84 -18.33 -8.59
N LEU A 120 14.94 -17.66 -8.96
CA LEU A 120 15.89 -18.18 -9.95
C LEU A 120 16.55 -19.47 -9.48
N VAL A 121 16.95 -19.54 -8.20
CA VAL A 121 17.51 -20.77 -7.61
C VAL A 121 16.45 -21.87 -7.57
N ALA A 122 15.22 -21.57 -7.17
CA ALA A 122 14.13 -22.54 -7.15
C ALA A 122 13.82 -23.10 -8.55
N VAL A 123 13.78 -22.25 -9.57
CA VAL A 123 13.60 -22.67 -10.97
C VAL A 123 14.80 -23.50 -11.44
N GLY A 124 16.02 -23.09 -11.12
CA GLY A 124 17.23 -23.86 -11.43
C GLY A 124 17.23 -25.25 -10.80
N MET A 125 16.84 -25.35 -9.52
CA MET A 125 16.69 -26.62 -8.81
C MET A 125 15.58 -27.49 -9.39
N TRP A 126 14.46 -26.90 -9.81
CA TRP A 126 13.36 -27.61 -10.46
C TRP A 126 13.77 -28.18 -11.82
N LEU A 127 14.49 -27.39 -12.62
CA LEU A 127 15.01 -27.81 -13.93
C LEU A 127 16.15 -28.85 -13.82
N ALA A 128 16.96 -28.75 -12.77
CA ALA A 128 18.03 -29.71 -12.46
C ALA A 128 17.54 -30.95 -11.68
N GLY A 129 16.28 -30.96 -11.26
CA GLY A 129 15.67 -32.09 -10.55
C GLY A 129 15.72 -33.37 -11.39
N PRO A 130 15.90 -34.54 -10.77
CA PRO A 130 16.10 -35.79 -11.49
C PRO A 130 14.90 -36.06 -12.40
N ARG A 131 15.15 -36.10 -13.72
CA ARG A 131 14.20 -36.65 -14.69
C ARG A 131 14.01 -38.11 -14.33
N ARG A 132 12.93 -38.42 -13.60
CA ARG A 132 12.54 -39.80 -13.28
C ARG A 132 12.42 -40.55 -14.61
N GLY A 133 13.42 -41.38 -14.90
CA GLY A 133 13.41 -42.27 -16.05
C GLY A 133 12.14 -43.11 -15.99
N ARG A 134 11.38 -43.10 -17.08
CA ARG A 134 10.22 -43.98 -17.24
C ARG A 134 10.71 -45.43 -17.06
N PRO A 135 10.14 -46.23 -16.16
CA PRO A 135 10.43 -47.66 -16.16
C PRO A 135 9.93 -48.23 -17.50
N VAL A 136 10.84 -48.80 -18.27
CA VAL A 136 10.51 -49.59 -19.45
C VAL A 136 10.19 -50.99 -18.94
N ALA A 137 8.93 -51.40 -19.04
CA ALA A 137 8.47 -52.77 -18.95
C ALA A 137 7.33 -52.95 -19.95
#